data_AF-A0A0F2PLP2-F1
#
_entry.id   AF-A0A0F2PLP2-F1
#
_cell.length_a   1.000
_cell.length_b   1.000
_cell.length_c   1.000
_cell.angle_alpha   90.00
_cell.angle_beta   90.00
_cell.angle_gamma   90.00
#
_symmetry.space_group_name_H-M   'P 1'
#
loop_
_entity.id
_entity.type
_entity.pdbx_description
1 polymer ?
#
loop_
_entity_poly.entity_id
_entity_poly.type
_entity_poly.pdbx_seq_one_letter_code
_entity_poly.pdbx_strand_id
1 'polypeptide(L)'
;MVKKIPEFKTEEEEARFWDEHDSTEFIEDFEPVDISVAPELEEEILNKRELKKPVTLRLAPYQIDAVKKIAIKKGLPYQTLIRMWITERIKTEV
;
A
#
# COMPACT_ATOMS: atom_id res chain seq x y z
N MET A 1 25.28 -20.68 9.50
CA MET A 1 25.33 -20.92 10.96
C MET A 1 24.41 -19.90 11.57
N VAL A 2 23.42 -20.36 12.34
CA VAL A 2 22.45 -19.49 13.00
C VAL A 2 23.16 -18.77 14.14
N LYS A 3 23.20 -17.44 14.13
CA LYS A 3 23.78 -16.66 15.23
C LYS A 3 22.74 -16.50 16.32
N LYS A 4 23.15 -16.66 17.57
CA LYS A 4 22.31 -16.46 18.75
C LYS A 4 22.58 -15.09 19.35
N ILE A 5 21.54 -14.46 19.88
CA ILE A 5 21.61 -13.20 20.60
C ILE A 5 22.28 -13.48 21.96
N PRO A 6 23.38 -12.78 22.29
CA PRO A 6 24.07 -12.99 23.56
C PRO A 6 23.28 -12.39 24.74
N GLU A 7 23.56 -12.86 25.96
CA GLU A 7 23.00 -12.25 27.18
C GLU A 7 23.77 -10.95 27.51
N PHE A 8 23.09 -9.81 27.46
CA PHE A 8 23.68 -8.51 27.80
C PHE A 8 23.54 -8.21 29.29
N LYS A 9 24.57 -7.59 29.89
CA LYS A 9 24.53 -7.19 31.30
C LYS A 9 24.01 -5.77 31.50
N THR A 10 24.09 -4.94 30.46
CA THR A 10 23.68 -3.53 30.47
C THR A 10 23.06 -3.13 29.14
N GLU A 11 22.14 -2.16 29.18
CA GLU A 11 21.49 -1.60 27.98
C GLU A 11 22.52 -0.97 27.03
N GLU A 12 23.58 -0.34 27.55
CA GLU A 12 24.66 0.23 26.72
C GLU A 12 25.47 -0.83 25.96
N GLU A 13 25.56 -2.05 26.49
CA GLU A 13 26.22 -3.18 25.82
C GLU A 13 25.37 -3.70 24.66
N GLU A 14 24.06 -3.83 24.91
CA GLU A 14 23.08 -4.21 23.90
C GLU A 14 23.01 -3.21 22.75
N ALA A 15 22.94 -1.91 23.07
CA ALA A 15 22.90 -0.85 22.05
C ALA A 15 24.14 -0.89 21.14
N ARG A 16 25.34 -0.99 21.73
CA ARG A 16 26.59 -1.11 20.96
C ARG A 16 26.64 -2.37 20.10
N PHE A 17 26.11 -3.49 20.61
CA PHE A 17 26.04 -4.71 19.85
C PHE A 17 25.18 -4.55 18.59
N TRP A 18 24.00 -3.95 18.70
CA TRP A 18 23.10 -3.73 17.57
C TRP A 18 23.56 -2.62 16.62
N ASP A 19 24.35 -1.65 17.08
CA ASP A 19 25.01 -0.67 16.21
C ASP A 19 26.06 -1.31 15.29
N GLU A 20 26.69 -2.40 15.75
CA GLU A 20 27.80 -3.07 15.04
C GLU A 20 27.37 -4.33 14.26
N HIS A 21 26.19 -4.89 14.52
CA HIS A 21 25.73 -6.16 13.94
C HIS A 21 24.42 -6.01 13.15
N ASP A 22 24.32 -6.74 12.04
CA ASP A 22 23.09 -6.80 11.25
C ASP A 22 22.04 -7.70 11.96
N SER A 23 20.91 -7.11 12.32
CA SER A 23 19.78 -7.81 12.96
C SER A 23 19.25 -9.01 12.15
N THR A 24 19.43 -9.01 10.83
CA THR A 24 18.95 -10.11 9.99
C THR A 24 19.69 -11.42 10.22
N GLU A 25 20.90 -11.37 10.81
CA GLU A 25 21.69 -12.55 11.12
C GLU A 25 21.16 -13.35 12.32
N PHE A 26 20.22 -12.78 13.09
CA PHE A 26 19.65 -13.36 14.31
C PHE A 26 18.15 -13.70 14.16
N ILE A 27 17.63 -13.70 12.92
CA ILE A 27 16.19 -13.88 12.65
C ILE A 27 15.59 -15.14 13.27
N GLU A 28 16.34 -16.23 13.30
CA GLU A 28 15.85 -17.50 13.86
C GLU A 28 15.85 -17.55 15.40
N ASP A 29 16.49 -16.58 16.06
CA ASP A 29 16.55 -16.47 17.52
C ASP A 29 15.54 -15.45 18.07
N PHE A 30 14.87 -14.66 17.21
CA PHE A 30 13.76 -13.80 17.62
C PHE A 30 12.48 -14.61 17.87
N GLU A 31 11.73 -14.21 18.89
CA GLU A 31 10.37 -14.74 19.09
C GLU A 31 9.41 -14.13 18.05
N PRO A 32 8.65 -14.95 17.30
CA PRO A 32 7.67 -14.44 16.36
C PRO A 32 6.55 -13.74 17.12
N VAL A 33 6.38 -12.45 16.87
CA VAL A 33 5.23 -11.68 17.37
C VAL A 33 4.12 -11.74 16.33
N ASP A 34 2.93 -12.14 16.77
CA ASP A 34 1.74 -12.08 15.92
C ASP A 34 1.31 -10.62 15.78
N ILE A 35 1.56 -10.04 14.61
CA ILE A 35 1.21 -8.66 14.32
C ILE A 35 -0.27 -8.64 13.96
N SER A 36 -1.13 -8.38 14.95
CA SER A 36 -2.52 -8.03 14.69
C SER A 36 -2.60 -6.54 14.34
N VAL A 37 -3.24 -6.24 13.21
CA VAL A 37 -3.63 -4.87 12.89
C VAL A 37 -4.72 -4.49 13.89
N ALA A 38 -4.64 -3.27 14.45
CA ALA A 38 -5.67 -2.78 15.36
C ALA A 38 -7.06 -2.91 14.69
N PRO A 39 -8.10 -3.41 15.38
CA PRO A 39 -9.41 -3.66 14.78
C PRO A 39 -9.97 -2.44 14.03
N GLU A 40 -9.69 -1.23 14.52
CA GLU A 40 -10.14 0.02 13.88
C GLU A 40 -9.44 0.25 12.53
N LEU A 41 -8.15 -0.08 12.43
CA LEU A 41 -7.39 0.01 11.17
C LEU A 41 -7.81 -1.11 10.21
N GLU A 42 -8.12 -2.29 10.72
CA GLU A 42 -8.61 -3.40 9.91
C GLU A 42 -9.97 -3.05 9.27
N GLU A 43 -10.90 -2.50 10.05
CA GLU A 43 -12.17 -1.97 9.53
C GLU A 43 -11.96 -0.81 8.56
N GLU A 44 -11.06 0.14 8.84
CA GLU A 44 -10.83 1.26 7.92
C GLU A 44 -10.22 0.79 6.58
N ILE A 45 -9.32 -0.20 6.62
CA ILE A 45 -8.70 -0.80 5.44
C ILE A 45 -9.71 -1.67 4.67
N LEU A 46 -10.52 -2.48 5.35
CA LEU A 46 -11.55 -3.34 4.76
C LEU A 46 -12.74 -2.55 4.22
N ASN A 47 -13.18 -1.50 4.90
CA ASN A 47 -14.30 -0.65 4.48
C ASN A 47 -13.91 0.29 3.34
N LYS A 48 -12.66 0.82 3.30
CA LYS A 48 -12.14 1.51 2.10
C LYS A 48 -11.99 0.57 0.90
N ARG A 49 -11.97 -0.73 1.16
CA ARG A 49 -12.02 -1.79 0.15
C ARG A 49 -13.45 -2.09 -0.30
N GLU A 50 -14.43 -1.22 -0.06
CA GLU A 50 -15.68 -1.24 -0.82
C GLU A 50 -15.34 -1.31 -2.31
N LEU A 51 -15.50 -2.52 -2.85
CA LEU A 51 -14.99 -2.91 -4.16
C LEU A 51 -15.68 -2.04 -5.21
N LYS A 52 -14.87 -1.33 -6.01
CA LYS A 52 -15.35 -0.60 -7.18
C LYS A 52 -16.31 -1.49 -7.96
N LYS A 53 -17.56 -1.05 -8.13
CA LYS A 53 -18.56 -1.81 -8.89
C LYS A 53 -18.27 -1.63 -10.39
N PRO A 54 -18.11 -2.72 -11.17
CA PRO A 54 -17.92 -2.61 -12.60
C PRO A 54 -19.19 -2.06 -13.26
N VAL A 55 -19.02 -1.18 -14.24
CA VAL A 55 -20.12 -0.67 -15.07
C VAL A 55 -19.74 -0.83 -16.54
N THR A 56 -20.68 -1.34 -17.33
CA THR A 56 -20.53 -1.41 -18.79
C THR A 56 -21.17 -0.18 -19.40
N LEU A 57 -20.37 0.64 -20.07
CA LEU A 57 -20.82 1.86 -20.77
C LEU A 57 -20.53 1.73 -22.27
N ARG A 58 -21.50 2.06 -23.11
CA ARG A 58 -21.28 2.20 -24.56
C ARG A 58 -20.77 3.61 -24.84
N LEU A 59 -19.59 3.68 -25.43
CA LEU A 59 -18.96 4.92 -25.89
C LEU A 59 -18.68 4.80 -27.38
N ALA A 60 -18.69 5.92 -28.09
CA ALA A 60 -18.27 5.93 -29.48
C ALA A 60 -16.76 5.60 -29.57
N PRO A 61 -16.29 4.90 -30.61
CA PRO A 61 -14.88 4.51 -30.73
C PRO A 61 -13.92 5.70 -30.61
N TYR A 62 -14.26 6.84 -31.24
CA TYR A 62 -13.44 8.06 -31.19
C TYR A 62 -13.28 8.63 -29.78
N GLN A 63 -14.28 8.45 -28.90
CA GLN A 63 -14.22 8.92 -27.52
C GLN A 63 -13.21 8.08 -26.74
N ILE A 64 -13.24 6.75 -26.91
CA ILE A 64 -12.30 5.83 -26.25
C ILE A 64 -10.86 6.17 -26.66
N ASP A 65 -10.63 6.41 -27.95
CA ASP A 65 -9.30 6.75 -28.47
C ASP A 65 -8.82 8.12 -27.99
N ALA A 66 -9.71 9.11 -27.94
CA ALA A 66 -9.39 10.43 -27.40
C ALA A 66 -8.96 10.35 -25.93
N VAL A 67 -9.72 9.62 -25.10
CA VAL A 67 -9.37 9.46 -23.68
C VAL A 67 -8.04 8.73 -23.51
N LYS A 68 -7.78 7.67 -24.28
CA LYS A 68 -6.49 6.95 -24.23
C LYS A 68 -5.32 7.88 -24.52
N LYS A 69 -5.41 8.72 -25.56
CA LYS A 69 -4.36 9.70 -25.91
C LYS A 69 -4.12 10.70 -24.78
N ILE A 70 -5.18 11.23 -24.18
CA ILE A 70 -5.08 12.18 -23.07
C ILE A 70 -4.46 11.52 -21.84
N ALA A 71 -4.85 10.27 -21.54
CA ALA A 71 -4.35 9.52 -20.40
C ALA A 71 -2.85 9.23 -20.51
N ILE A 72 -2.37 8.85 -21.70
CA ILE A 72 -0.93 8.67 -21.99
C ILE A 72 -0.18 9.97 -21.72
N LYS A 73 -0.66 11.11 -22.24
CA LYS A 73 -0.04 12.42 -22.02
C LYS A 73 0.03 12.81 -20.53
N LYS A 74 -0.92 12.33 -19.73
CA LYS A 74 -0.98 12.55 -18.27
C LYS A 74 -0.24 11.49 -17.46
N GLY A 75 0.31 10.44 -18.09
CA GLY A 75 0.96 9.33 -17.38
C GLY A 75 -0.01 8.49 -16.53
N LEU A 76 -1.28 8.41 -16.93
CA LEU A 76 -2.33 7.71 -16.17
C LEU A 76 -2.99 6.60 -17.01
N PRO A 77 -3.49 5.52 -16.39
CA PRO A 77 -4.40 4.59 -17.06
C PRO A 77 -5.70 5.29 -17.48
N TYR A 78 -6.19 5.01 -18.69
CA TYR A 78 -7.39 5.67 -19.22
C TYR A 78 -8.64 5.45 -18.33
N GLN A 79 -8.76 4.28 -17.70
CA GLN A 79 -9.86 3.99 -16.75
C GLN A 79 -9.76 4.86 -15.49
N THR A 80 -8.54 5.16 -15.03
CA THR A 80 -8.31 6.08 -13.91
C THR A 80 -8.70 7.50 -14.30
N LEU A 81 -8.34 7.95 -15.52
CA LEU A 81 -8.73 9.27 -16.01
C LEU A 81 -10.26 9.43 -16.12
N ILE A 82 -10.95 8.44 -16.68
CA ILE A 82 -12.42 8.43 -16.77
C ILE A 82 -13.04 8.56 -15.37
N ARG A 83 -12.55 7.79 -14.41
CA ARG A 83 -13.03 7.85 -13.03
C ARG A 83 -12.84 9.23 -12.42
N MET A 84 -11.67 9.85 -12.60
CA MET A 84 -11.40 11.20 -12.10
C MET A 84 -12.39 12.21 -12.66
N TRP A 85 -12.62 12.20 -13.97
CA TRP A 85 -13.58 13.11 -14.59
C TRP A 85 -15.01 12.91 -14.11
N ILE A 86 -15.45 11.66 -13.91
CA ILE A 86 -16.77 11.37 -13.32
C ILE A 86 -16.86 11.96 -11.91
N THR A 87 -15.83 11.76 -11.08
CA THR A 87 -15.78 12.32 -9.72
C THR A 87 -15.80 13.85 -9.74
N GLU A 88 -15.02 14.49 -10.61
CA GLU A 88 -14.99 15.95 -10.77
C GLU A 88 -16.37 16.49 -11.17
N ARG A 89 -17.06 15.84 -12.12
CA ARG A 89 -18.41 16.23 -12.53
C ARG A 89 -19.42 16.05 -11.41
N ILE A 90 -19.39 14.93 -10.67
CA ILE A 90 -20.30 14.73 -9.52
C ILE A 90 -20.11 15.85 -8.49
N LYS A 91 -18.87 16.19 -8.14
CA LYS A 91 -18.58 17.27 -7.18
C LYS A 91 -19.04 18.65 -7.63
N THR A 92 -19.25 18.86 -8.91
CA THR A 92 -19.68 20.16 -9.46
C THR A 92 -21.20 20.29 -9.49
N GLU A 93 -21.93 19.18 -9.57
CA GLU A 93 -23.40 19.15 -9.64
C GLU A 93 -24.07 18.99 -8.25
N VAL A 94 -23.27 18.72 -7.22
CA VAL A 94 -23.68 18.65 -5.80
C VAL A 94 -23.35 19.97 -5.13
#